data_AF-A0A0F8WRJ1-F1
#
_entry.id   AF-A0A0F8WRJ1-F1
#
_cell.length_a   1.000
_cell.length_b   1.000
_cell.length_c   1.000
_cell.angle_alpha   90.00
_cell.angle_beta   90.00
_cell.angle_gamma   90.00
#
_symmetry.space_group_name_H-M   'P 1'
#
loop_
_entity.id
_entity.type
_entity.pdbx_description
1 polymer ?
#
loop_
_entity_poly.entity_id
_entity_poly.type
_entity_poly.pdbx_seq_one_letter_code
_entity_poly.pdbx_strand_id
1 'polypeptide(L)'
;MKKSNLKSQISNEDKVLEKRREVYEEIVSSLKIFISGHAATEEHKNDFHAACSKAWLWAPDPVLVALNKFLDAQILLAKKTGEVDQVTAKQLYENVVVAMRKDVGFSTTSEEKFRFVTFN
;
A
#
# COMPACT_ATOMS: atom_id res chain seq x y z
N MET A 1 12.58 -1.08 -35.04
CA MET A 1 12.71 -0.14 -33.90
C MET A 1 14.20 0.09 -33.60
N LYS A 2 14.66 1.35 -33.58
CA LYS A 2 16.07 1.72 -33.38
C LYS A 2 16.49 1.50 -31.91
N LYS A 3 17.67 0.90 -31.70
CA LYS A 3 18.28 0.53 -30.40
C LYS A 3 18.31 1.66 -29.35
N SER A 4 18.28 2.93 -29.78
CA SER A 4 18.20 4.11 -28.90
C SER A 4 16.84 4.25 -28.22
N ASN A 5 15.74 3.92 -28.92
CA ASN A 5 14.38 4.06 -28.41
C ASN A 5 14.07 3.02 -27.32
N LEU A 6 14.62 1.81 -27.47
CA LEU A 6 14.54 0.76 -26.45
C LEU A 6 15.24 1.17 -25.15
N LYS A 7 16.43 1.78 -25.26
CA LYS A 7 17.19 2.25 -24.08
C LYS A 7 16.46 3.36 -23.32
N SER A 8 15.81 4.29 -24.03
CA SER A 8 15.02 5.34 -23.39
C SER A 8 13.74 4.81 -22.72
N GLN A 9 13.10 3.80 -23.31
CA GLN A 9 11.92 3.16 -22.70
C GLN A 9 12.29 2.45 -21.39
N ILE A 10 13.33 1.61 -21.42
CA ILE A 10 13.83 0.91 -20.23
C ILE A 10 14.21 1.91 -19.13
N SER A 11 14.93 2.99 -19.49
CA SER A 11 15.31 4.02 -18.52
C SER A 11 14.11 4.76 -17.89
N ASN A 12 13.01 4.91 -18.62
CA ASN A 12 11.79 5.51 -18.07
C ASN A 12 11.01 4.53 -17.19
N GLU A 13 10.94 3.25 -17.58
CA GLU A 13 10.33 2.19 -16.78
C GLU A 13 11.04 2.03 -15.44
N ASP A 14 12.37 2.04 -15.43
CA ASP A 14 13.17 1.99 -14.21
C ASP A 14 12.87 3.17 -13.27
N LYS A 15 12.77 4.40 -13.82
CA LYS A 15 12.44 5.60 -13.02
C LYS A 15 11.04 5.54 -12.42
N VAL A 16 10.06 5.05 -13.18
CA VAL A 16 8.69 4.86 -12.69
C VAL A 16 8.68 3.80 -11.59
N LEU A 17 9.44 2.71 -11.75
CA LEU A 17 9.56 1.66 -10.76
C LEU A 17 10.19 2.15 -9.46
N GLU A 18 11.28 2.90 -9.52
CA GLU A 18 11.89 3.51 -8.33
C GLU A 18 10.90 4.47 -7.66
N LYS A 19 10.19 5.28 -8.43
CA LYS A 19 9.20 6.19 -7.85
C LYS A 19 8.07 5.46 -7.14
N ARG A 20 7.62 4.33 -7.69
CA ARG A 20 6.61 3.47 -7.05
C ARG A 20 7.11 2.86 -5.75
N ARG A 21 8.38 2.43 -5.68
CA ARG A 21 8.98 1.92 -4.43
C ARG A 21 8.92 2.96 -3.32
N GLU A 22 9.33 4.20 -3.61
CA GLU A 22 9.23 5.31 -2.65
C GLU A 22 7.79 5.51 -2.17
N VAL A 23 6.83 5.57 -3.10
CA VAL A 23 5.41 5.76 -2.78
C VAL A 23 4.86 4.60 -1.93
N TYR A 24 5.29 3.37 -2.18
CA TYR A 24 4.86 2.21 -1.40
C TYR A 24 5.45 2.21 0.01
N GLU A 25 6.69 2.66 0.19
CA GLU A 25 7.27 2.84 1.52
C GLU A 25 6.50 3.88 2.34
N GLU A 26 6.15 5.02 1.73
CA GLU A 26 5.35 6.06 2.37
C GLU A 26 3.94 5.57 2.76
N ILE A 27 3.28 4.84 1.85
CA ILE A 27 1.97 4.24 2.15
C ILE A 27 2.07 3.22 3.29
N VAL A 28 3.01 2.27 3.21
CA VAL A 28 3.15 1.23 4.24
C VAL A 28 3.47 1.85 5.59
N SER A 29 4.28 2.91 5.63
CA SER A 29 4.59 3.65 6.85
C SER A 29 3.35 4.32 7.43
N SER A 30 2.59 5.06 6.60
CA SER A 30 1.39 5.78 7.05
C SER A 30 0.25 4.86 7.46
N LEU A 31 0.09 3.69 6.83
CA LEU A 31 -0.95 2.73 7.19
C LEU A 31 -0.74 2.08 8.57
N LYS A 32 0.45 2.17 9.18
CA LYS A 32 0.72 1.61 10.52
C LYS A 32 -0.20 2.18 11.59
N ILE A 33 -0.71 3.40 11.39
CA ILE A 33 -1.62 4.07 12.33
C ILE A 33 -2.92 3.27 12.55
N PHE A 34 -3.35 2.49 11.55
CA PHE A 34 -4.55 1.66 11.63
C PHE A 34 -4.31 0.32 12.34
N ILE A 35 -3.05 -0.10 12.47
CA ILE A 35 -2.67 -1.41 13.05
C ILE A 35 -2.15 -1.25 14.47
N SER A 36 -1.44 -0.16 14.77
CA SER A 36 -0.74 0.00 16.03
C SER A 36 -1.66 0.31 17.22
N GLY A 37 -2.94 0.60 17.00
CA GLY A 37 -3.89 0.96 18.06
C GLY A 37 -3.57 2.27 18.79
N HIS A 38 -2.58 3.03 18.31
CA HIS A 38 -2.23 4.34 18.85
C HIS A 38 -3.13 5.42 18.26
N ALA A 39 -3.45 6.44 19.03
CA ALA A 39 -4.16 7.60 18.52
C ALA A 39 -3.33 8.31 17.44
N ALA A 40 -3.92 8.56 16.28
CA ALA A 40 -3.26 9.30 15.20
C ALA A 40 -3.22 10.80 15.53
N THR A 41 -2.03 11.41 15.46
CA THR A 41 -1.86 12.87 15.50
C THR A 41 -2.38 13.50 14.20
N GLU A 42 -2.58 14.82 14.17
CA GLU A 42 -2.93 15.52 12.93
C GLU A 42 -1.84 15.39 11.85
N GLU A 43 -0.57 15.35 12.26
CA GLU A 43 0.56 15.08 11.38
C GLU A 43 0.42 13.71 10.70
N HIS A 44 0.15 12.66 11.48
CA HIS A 44 -0.06 11.32 10.93
C HIS A 44 -1.22 11.26 9.92
N LYS A 45 -2.30 12.01 10.15
CA LYS A 45 -3.43 12.09 9.22
C LYS A 45 -3.04 12.78 7.92
N ASN A 46 -2.32 13.90 8.00
CA ASN A 46 -1.84 14.62 6.83
C ASN A 46 -0.88 13.76 5.99
N ASP A 47 0.05 13.06 6.65
CA ASP A 47 0.97 12.14 5.99
C ASP A 47 0.23 11.01 5.27
N PHE A 48 -0.78 10.44 5.93
CA PHE A 48 -1.61 9.41 5.33
C PHE A 48 -2.37 9.91 4.09
N HIS A 49 -2.98 11.10 4.15
CA HIS A 49 -3.66 11.70 3.00
C HIS A 49 -2.71 12.02 1.85
N ALA A 50 -1.51 12.55 2.16
CA ALA A 50 -0.48 12.82 1.18
C ALA A 50 0.01 11.51 0.51
N ALA A 51 0.25 10.47 1.29
CA ALA A 51 0.65 9.16 0.78
C ALA A 51 -0.43 8.57 -0.14
N CYS A 52 -1.71 8.61 0.26
CA CYS A 52 -2.83 8.16 -0.59
C CYS A 52 -2.88 8.91 -1.92
N SER A 53 -2.67 10.22 -1.89
CA SER A 53 -2.67 11.06 -3.10
C SER A 53 -1.51 10.69 -4.03
N LYS A 54 -0.32 10.42 -3.47
CA LYS A 54 0.82 9.94 -4.24
C LYS A 54 0.58 8.53 -4.82
N ALA A 55 -0.04 7.64 -4.07
CA ALA A 55 -0.42 6.31 -4.56
C ALA A 55 -1.34 6.42 -5.78
N TRP A 56 -2.36 7.27 -5.75
CA TRP A 56 -3.24 7.52 -6.89
C TRP A 56 -2.52 8.01 -8.15
N LEU A 57 -1.40 8.72 -8.01
CA LEU A 57 -0.63 9.22 -9.14
C LEU A 57 0.32 8.18 -9.74
N TRP A 58 0.84 7.27 -8.92
CA TRP A 58 1.98 6.42 -9.31
C TRP A 58 1.69 4.92 -9.29
N ALA A 59 0.78 4.46 -8.43
CA ALA A 59 0.47 3.05 -8.27
C ALA A 59 -0.43 2.55 -9.41
N PRO A 60 -0.28 1.30 -9.86
CA PRO A 60 -1.17 0.69 -10.83
C PRO A 60 -2.50 0.27 -10.18
N ASP A 61 -3.52 0.07 -11.01
CA ASP A 61 -4.88 -0.28 -10.58
C ASP A 61 -4.96 -1.46 -9.59
N PRO A 62 -4.20 -2.58 -9.74
CA PRO A 62 -4.28 -3.68 -8.77
C PRO A 62 -3.91 -3.26 -7.35
N VAL A 63 -2.95 -2.33 -7.21
CA VAL A 63 -2.54 -1.78 -5.91
C VAL A 63 -3.62 -0.85 -5.37
N LEU A 64 -4.18 0.03 -6.22
CA LEU A 64 -5.26 0.94 -5.83
C LEU A 64 -6.53 0.21 -5.40
N VAL A 65 -6.90 -0.85 -6.11
CA VAL A 65 -8.04 -1.70 -5.76
C VAL A 65 -7.84 -2.37 -4.40
N ALA A 66 -6.64 -2.92 -4.15
CA ALA A 66 -6.32 -3.50 -2.84
C ALA A 66 -6.38 -2.45 -1.73
N LEU A 67 -5.80 -1.26 -1.97
CA LEU A 67 -5.77 -0.15 -1.02
C LEU A 67 -7.19 0.32 -0.67
N ASN A 68 -8.03 0.57 -1.67
CA ASN A 68 -9.40 1.04 -1.45
C ASN A 68 -10.23 0.04 -0.62
N LYS A 69 -10.11 -1.27 -0.91
CA LYS A 69 -10.77 -2.32 -0.11
C LYS A 69 -10.35 -2.28 1.35
N PHE A 70 -9.06 -2.07 1.63
CA PHE A 70 -8.58 -1.92 2.99
C PHE A 70 -9.15 -0.66 3.66
N LEU A 71 -9.22 0.47 2.96
CA LEU A 71 -9.77 1.71 3.51
C LEU A 71 -11.27 1.61 3.80
N ASP A 72 -12.04 0.98 2.92
CA ASP A 72 -13.46 0.72 3.14
C ASP A 72 -13.67 -0.12 4.42
N ALA A 73 -12.85 -1.15 4.61
CA ALA A 73 -12.86 -1.94 5.84
C ALA A 73 -12.54 -1.14 7.10
N GLN A 74 -11.57 -0.21 7.03
CA GLN A 74 -11.25 0.69 8.17
C GLN A 74 -12.41 1.64 8.49
N ILE A 75 -13.11 2.15 7.47
CA ILE A 75 -14.30 2.99 7.65
C ILE A 75 -15.41 2.21 8.36
N LEU A 76 -15.64 0.95 7.97
CA LEU A 76 -16.63 0.08 8.61
C LEU A 76 -16.26 -0.26 10.06
N LEU A 77 -14.99 -0.58 10.32
CA LEU A 77 -14.48 -0.81 11.67
C LEU A 77 -14.67 0.42 12.58
N ALA A 78 -14.36 1.62 12.08
CA ALA A 78 -14.52 2.87 12.82
C ALA A 78 -15.98 3.16 13.18
N LYS A 79 -16.92 2.79 12.29
CA LYS A 79 -18.37 2.90 12.53
C LYS A 79 -18.92 1.85 13.49
N LYS A 80 -18.12 0.85 13.90
CA LYS A 80 -18.53 -0.25 14.79
C LYS A 80 -19.79 -0.98 14.32
N THR A 81 -19.96 -1.15 13.01
CA THR A 81 -21.14 -1.82 12.44
C THR A 81 -21.16 -3.33 12.71
N GLY A 82 -19.99 -3.92 12.99
CA GLY A 82 -19.82 -5.37 13.13
C GLY A 82 -19.71 -6.11 11.79
N GLU A 83 -19.74 -5.40 10.66
CA GLU A 83 -19.67 -5.98 9.31
C GLU A 83 -18.26 -6.48 8.94
N VAL A 84 -17.23 -5.92 9.56
CA VAL A 84 -15.82 -6.29 9.33
C VAL A 84 -15.15 -6.48 10.68
N ASP A 85 -14.39 -7.56 10.81
CA ASP A 85 -13.57 -7.84 11.98
C ASP A 85 -12.09 -7.46 11.78
N GLN A 86 -11.33 -7.47 12.87
CA GLN A 86 -9.90 -7.14 12.85
C GLN A 86 -9.08 -8.15 12.04
N VAL A 87 -9.53 -9.41 11.93
CA VAL A 87 -8.85 -10.45 11.14
C VAL A 87 -8.94 -10.11 9.66
N THR A 88 -10.15 -9.79 9.19
CA THR A 88 -10.42 -9.38 7.80
C THR A 88 -9.64 -8.12 7.45
N ALA A 89 -9.62 -7.12 8.33
CA ALA A 89 -8.88 -5.89 8.09
C ALA A 89 -7.35 -6.11 7.98
N LYS A 90 -6.80 -7.01 8.81
CA LYS A 90 -5.39 -7.42 8.70
C LYS A 90 -5.11 -8.14 7.39
N GLN A 91 -5.98 -9.05 6.96
CA GLN A 91 -5.82 -9.73 5.67
C GLN A 91 -5.90 -8.76 4.49
N LEU A 92 -6.80 -7.77 4.55
CA LEU A 92 -6.86 -6.71 3.53
C LEU A 92 -5.58 -5.87 3.51
N TYR A 93 -4.97 -5.60 4.67
CA TYR A 93 -3.66 -4.94 4.71
C TYR A 93 -2.57 -5.80 4.06
N GLU A 94 -2.53 -7.10 4.33
CA GLU A 94 -1.58 -8.03 3.70
C GLU A 94 -1.74 -8.00 2.17
N ASN A 95 -2.97 -7.99 1.67
CA ASN A 95 -3.26 -7.88 0.24
C ASN A 95 -2.68 -6.63 -0.40
N VAL A 96 -2.75 -5.48 0.30
CA VAL A 96 -2.13 -4.22 -0.16
C VAL A 96 -0.63 -4.40 -0.32
N VAL A 97 0.04 -4.92 0.71
CA VAL A 97 1.50 -5.12 0.70
C VAL A 97 1.91 -6.12 -0.38
N VAL A 98 1.16 -7.21 -0.56
CA VAL A 98 1.43 -8.20 -1.61
C VAL A 98 1.26 -7.60 -3.00
N ALA A 99 0.22 -6.80 -3.22
CA ALA A 99 0.01 -6.11 -4.50
C ALA A 99 1.19 -5.18 -4.84
N MET A 100 1.64 -4.37 -3.86
CA MET A 100 2.81 -3.51 -4.01
C MET A 100 4.08 -4.30 -4.33
N ARG A 101 4.33 -5.38 -3.58
CA ARG A 101 5.50 -6.25 -3.80
C ARG A 101 5.51 -6.89 -5.18
N LYS A 102 4.36 -7.36 -5.66
CA LYS A 102 4.23 -7.93 -7.01
C LYS A 102 4.53 -6.89 -8.07
N ASP A 103 4.04 -5.66 -7.91
CA ASP A 103 4.30 -4.57 -8.84
C ASP A 103 5.79 -4.18 -8.89
N VAL A 104 6.50 -4.18 -7.76
CA VAL A 104 7.95 -3.84 -7.74
C VAL A 104 8.89 -5.00 -8.10
N GLY A 105 8.36 -6.10 -8.64
CA GLY A 105 9.14 -7.21 -9.20
C GLY A 105 9.18 -8.50 -8.38
N PHE A 106 8.50 -8.58 -7.23
CA PHE A 106 8.41 -9.80 -6.43
C PHE A 106 7.13 -10.60 -6.75
N SER A 107 6.99 -11.03 -8.00
CA SER A 107 5.78 -11.67 -8.55
C SER A 107 5.32 -12.93 -7.78
N THR A 108 6.24 -13.65 -7.14
CA THR A 108 5.97 -14.87 -6.35
C THR A 108 5.66 -14.60 -4.88
N THR A 109 5.46 -13.34 -4.49
CA THR A 109 5.05 -12.98 -3.11
C THR A 109 3.64 -13.50 -2.83
N SER A 110 3.46 -14.17 -1.69
CA SER A 110 2.18 -14.61 -1.15
C SER A 110 1.89 -13.97 0.21
N GLU A 111 0.61 -13.86 0.56
CA GLU A 111 0.09 -13.26 1.80
C GLU A 111 0.64 -13.96 3.06
N GLU A 112 0.79 -15.29 3.01
CA GLU A 112 1.27 -16.14 4.11
C GLU A 112 2.64 -15.74 4.69
N LYS A 113 3.41 -14.90 3.98
CA LYS A 113 4.74 -14.43 4.36
C LYS A 113 4.73 -13.13 5.17
N PHE A 114 3.60 -12.42 5.25
CA PHE A 114 3.51 -11.21 6.06
C PHE A 114 3.23 -11.55 7.53
N ARG A 115 3.84 -10.80 8.46
CA ARG A 115 3.67 -11.00 9.89
C ARG A 115 3.49 -9.66 10.59
N PHE A 116 2.41 -9.55 11.34
CA PHE A 116 2.23 -8.45 12.29
C PHE A 116 3.00 -8.78 13.56
N VAL A 117 3.86 -7.86 13.99
CA VAL A 117 4.61 -7.97 15.25
C VAL A 117 4.16 -6.84 16.17
N THR A 118 3.80 -7.19 17.40
CA THR A 118 3.51 -6.25 18.49
C THR A 118 4.56 -6.44 19.58
N PHE A 119 5.07 -5.36 20.14
CA PHE A 119 5.90 -5.41 21.34
C PHE A 119 4.98 -5.34 22.56
N ASN A 120 5.07 -6.33 23.45
CA ASN A 120 4.40 -6.34 24.75
C ASN A 120 5.23 -5.57 25.77
#